data_AF-A0A820UVX2-F1
#
_entry.id   AF-A0A820UVX2-F1
#
_cell.length_a   1.000
_cell.length_b   1.000
_cell.length_c   1.000
_cell.angle_alpha   90.00
_cell.angle_beta   90.00
_cell.angle_gamma   90.00
#
_symmetry.space_group_name_H-M   'P 1'
#
loop_
_entity.id
_entity.type
_entity.pdbx_description
1 polymer ?
#
loop_
_entity_poly.entity_id
_entity_poly.type
_entity_poly.pdbx_seq_one_letter_code
_entity_poly.pdbx_strand_id
1 'polypeptide(L)'
;MIIVKSCENIDNEIDKYFLSVCRPATKCIVERMPQLKEATAVAVHYFPATFYAKFKMSILAYHEAVPGHHFQISETQSFNKNNRYIE
;
A
#
# COMPACT_ATOMS: atom_id res chain seq x y z
N MET A 1 12.66 -0.77 9.94
CA MET A 1 11.55 -1.70 10.27
C MET A 1 11.44 -2.73 9.14
N ILE A 2 11.30 -4.04 9.40
CA ILE A 2 11.32 -5.10 8.37
C ILE A 2 10.32 -4.84 7.23
N ILE A 3 9.15 -4.35 7.58
CA ILE A 3 8.06 -4.04 6.65
C ILE A 3 8.45 -2.93 5.66
N VAL A 4 8.93 -1.78 6.17
CA VAL A 4 9.32 -0.63 5.32
C VAL A 4 10.37 -1.06 4.31
N LYS A 5 11.38 -1.80 4.77
CA LYS A 5 12.43 -2.33 3.90
C LYS A 5 11.91 -3.32 2.86
N SER A 6 10.87 -4.08 3.19
CA SER A 6 10.22 -4.99 2.24
C SER A 6 9.47 -4.21 1.16
N CYS A 7 8.74 -3.14 1.53
CA CYS A 7 8.10 -2.24 0.58
C CYS A 7 9.12 -1.55 -0.34
N GLU A 8 10.22 -1.02 0.22
CA GLU A 8 11.27 -0.35 -0.57
C GLU A 8 11.95 -1.31 -1.55
N ASN A 9 12.28 -2.52 -1.11
CA ASN A 9 12.92 -3.52 -1.96
C ASN A 9 12.06 -3.86 -3.18
N ILE A 10 10.76 -4.12 -2.98
CA ILE A 10 9.87 -4.46 -4.09
C ILE A 10 9.57 -3.25 -4.98
N ASP A 11 9.41 -2.06 -4.40
CA ASP A 11 9.14 -0.81 -5.13
C ASP A 11 10.28 -0.42 -6.08
N ASN A 12 11.53 -0.77 -5.74
CA ASN A 12 12.70 -0.60 -6.61
C ASN A 12 12.74 -1.59 -7.78
N GLU A 13 12.08 -2.73 -7.66
CA GLU A 13 12.07 -3.78 -8.69
C GLU A 13 10.74 -3.86 -9.45
N ILE A 14 9.74 -3.07 -9.05
CA ILE A 14 8.36 -3.19 -9.52
C ILE A 14 8.23 -2.95 -11.02
N ASP A 15 9.10 -2.10 -11.59
CA ASP A 15 9.11 -1.79 -13.03
C ASP A 15 9.51 -3.00 -13.90
N LYS A 16 10.08 -4.05 -13.30
CA LYS A 16 10.34 -5.32 -14.01
C LYS A 16 9.04 -6.10 -14.30
N TYR A 17 7.99 -5.84 -13.53
CA TYR A 17 6.74 -6.62 -13.53
C TYR A 17 5.52 -5.79 -13.93
N PHE A 18 5.52 -4.50 -13.60
CA PHE A 18 4.47 -3.55 -13.93
C PHE A 18 5.03 -2.47 -14.85
N LEU A 19 4.20 -1.96 -15.76
CA LEU A 19 4.59 -0.81 -16.55
C LEU A 19 4.84 0.38 -15.63
N SER A 20 5.89 1.17 -15.87
CA SER A 20 6.23 2.34 -15.04
C SER A 20 5.13 3.41 -15.00
N VAL A 21 4.18 3.37 -15.93
CA VAL A 21 2.98 4.22 -15.93
C VAL A 21 1.94 3.79 -14.89
N CYS A 22 1.96 2.52 -14.46
CA CYS A 22 1.09 1.97 -13.43
C CYS A 22 1.80 2.12 -12.08
N ARG A 23 2.03 3.35 -11.63
CA ARG A 23 2.64 3.62 -10.33
C ARG A 23 1.80 4.62 -9.56
N PRO A 24 1.41 4.29 -8.30
CA PRO A 24 0.73 5.22 -7.44
C PRO A 24 1.47 6.55 -7.34
N ALA A 25 0.78 7.65 -7.62
CA ALA A 25 1.34 9.00 -7.48
C ALA A 25 1.65 9.35 -6.01
N THR A 26 1.01 8.66 -5.06
CA THR A 26 1.21 8.82 -3.61
C THR A 26 1.96 7.62 -3.06
N LYS A 27 2.92 7.88 -2.14
CA LYS A 27 3.62 6.81 -1.44
C LYS A 27 2.75 6.21 -0.33
N CYS A 28 2.92 4.91 -0.08
CA CYS A 28 2.36 4.24 1.09
C CYS A 28 3.11 4.66 2.35
N ILE A 29 2.41 5.18 3.34
CA ILE A 29 2.93 5.45 4.68
C ILE A 29 2.73 4.19 5.52
N VAL A 30 3.78 3.74 6.19
CA VAL A 30 3.73 2.54 7.06
C VAL A 30 3.88 2.97 8.50
N GLU A 31 2.88 2.68 9.32
CA GLU A 31 2.86 3.00 10.75
C GLU A 31 2.61 1.77 11.62
N ARG A 32 3.08 1.82 12.87
CA ARG A 32 2.72 0.79 13.86
C ARG A 32 1.27 1.04 14.28
N MET A 33 0.50 -0.04 14.43
CA MET A 33 -0.83 0.06 15.05
C MET A 33 -0.73 0.75 16.44
N PRO A 34 -1.57 1.75 16.75
CA PRO A 34 -1.62 2.37 18.06
C PRO A 34 -1.99 1.36 19.16
N GLN A 35 -1.31 1.42 20.32
CA GLN A 35 -1.50 0.45 21.43
C GLN A 35 -2.95 0.34 21.89
N LEU A 36 -3.67 1.47 21.99
CA LEU A 36 -5.07 1.52 22.42
C LEU A 36 -6.03 0.74 21.51
N LYS A 37 -5.64 0.52 20.24
CA LYS A 37 -6.43 -0.22 19.25
C LYS A 37 -5.88 -1.63 19.00
N GLU A 38 -4.74 -1.99 19.57
CA GLU A 38 -4.02 -3.22 19.24
C GLU A 38 -4.76 -4.50 19.65
N ALA A 39 -5.56 -4.44 20.73
CA ALA A 39 -6.31 -5.58 21.24
C ALA A 39 -7.55 -5.93 20.38
N THR A 40 -8.17 -4.94 19.76
CA THR A 40 -9.44 -5.08 19.01
C THR A 40 -9.27 -4.89 17.51
N ALA A 41 -8.16 -4.31 17.07
CA ALA A 41 -7.89 -4.14 15.66
C ALA A 41 -7.55 -5.47 14.99
N VAL A 42 -8.04 -5.60 13.75
CA VAL A 42 -7.53 -6.57 12.79
C VAL A 42 -6.00 -6.45 12.70
N ALA A 43 -5.35 -7.58 12.38
CA ALA A 43 -3.89 -7.68 12.32
C ALA A 43 -3.24 -6.59 11.45
N VAL A 44 -4.01 -6.06 10.51
CA VAL A 44 -3.65 -5.04 9.55
C VAL A 44 -4.88 -4.22 9.17
N HIS A 45 -4.68 -2.93 8.87
CA HIS A 45 -5.69 -2.11 8.19
C HIS A 45 -5.03 -1.08 7.25
N TYR A 46 -5.52 -1.00 6.00
CA TYR A 46 -5.24 0.11 5.09
C TYR A 46 -6.33 1.18 5.22
N PHE A 47 -5.94 2.37 5.67
CA PHE A 47 -6.75 3.60 5.58
C PHE A 47 -6.09 4.47 4.51
N PRO A 48 -6.79 5.19 3.61
CA PRO A 48 -6.17 5.75 2.41
C PRO A 48 -4.84 6.48 2.71
N ALA A 49 -3.76 5.97 2.12
CA ALA A 49 -2.35 6.32 2.30
C ALA A 49 -1.58 5.72 3.50
N THR A 50 -2.21 5.12 4.51
CA THR A 50 -1.53 4.54 5.68
C THR A 50 -1.84 3.06 5.90
N PHE A 51 -0.77 2.25 5.92
CA PHE A 51 -0.76 0.85 6.32
C PHE A 51 -0.36 0.72 7.79
N TYR A 52 -1.28 0.24 8.64
CA TYR A 52 -1.01 -0.06 10.04
C TYR A 52 -0.67 -1.53 10.22
N ALA A 53 0.55 -1.83 10.67
CA ALA A 53 0.98 -3.20 10.91
C ALA A 53 1.06 -3.54 12.40
N LYS A 54 0.40 -4.63 12.81
CA LYS A 54 0.57 -5.25 14.13
C LYS A 54 1.77 -6.20 14.18
N PHE A 55 1.99 -6.94 13.09
CA PHE A 55 3.07 -7.94 12.98
C PHE A 55 4.14 -7.50 11.98
N LYS A 56 5.41 -7.81 12.27
CA LYS A 56 6.56 -7.44 11.44
C LYS A 56 6.86 -8.48 10.35
N MET A 57 5.86 -8.81 9.53
CA MET A 57 5.99 -9.80 8.45
C MET A 57 6.10 -9.13 7.09
N SER A 58 7.07 -9.57 6.28
CA SER A 58 7.28 -9.07 4.91
C SER A 58 6.07 -9.32 3.99
N ILE A 59 5.40 -10.46 4.14
CA ILE A 59 4.23 -10.82 3.31
C ILE A 59 3.06 -9.82 3.45
N LEU A 60 2.89 -9.23 4.64
CA LEU A 60 1.85 -8.23 4.88
C LEU A 60 2.17 -6.92 4.16
N ALA A 61 3.45 -6.58 4.02
CA ALA A 61 3.89 -5.44 3.24
C ALA A 61 3.46 -5.57 1.77
N TYR A 62 3.58 -6.79 1.21
CA TYR A 62 3.17 -7.06 -0.17
C TYR A 62 1.66 -7.08 -0.35
N HIS A 63 0.92 -7.63 0.61
CA HIS A 63 -0.55 -7.70 0.53
C HIS A 63 -1.22 -6.33 0.57
N GLU A 64 -0.67 -5.40 1.35
CA GLU A 64 -1.41 -4.20 1.76
C GLU A 64 -0.83 -2.91 1.18
N ALA A 65 0.48 -2.90 0.91
CA ALA A 65 1.17 -1.78 0.30
C ALA A 65 1.44 -2.04 -1.19
N VAL A 66 2.65 -2.54 -1.52
CA VAL A 66 3.12 -2.68 -2.91
C VAL A 66 3.48 -4.14 -3.16
N PRO A 67 2.92 -4.81 -4.18
CA PRO A 67 1.94 -4.35 -5.18
C PRO A 67 0.46 -4.52 -4.74
N GLY A 68 0.20 -4.59 -3.44
CA GLY A 68 -1.11 -4.93 -2.88
C GLY A 68 -2.17 -3.83 -2.90
N HIS A 69 -2.97 -3.76 -1.84
CA HIS A 69 -4.14 -2.89 -1.76
C HIS A 69 -3.85 -1.41 -2.07
N HIS A 70 -2.81 -0.83 -1.49
CA HIS A 70 -2.44 0.55 -1.78
C HIS A 70 -2.18 0.79 -3.27
N PHE A 71 -1.46 -0.13 -3.93
CA PHE A 71 -1.15 -0.04 -5.34
C PHE A 71 -2.41 -0.08 -6.21
N GLN A 72 -3.26 -1.09 -6.03
CA GLN A 72 -4.50 -1.25 -6.79
C GLN A 72 -5.47 -0.07 -6.60
N ILE A 73 -5.67 0.38 -5.35
CA ILE A 73 -6.64 1.44 -5.04
C ILE A 73 -6.15 2.79 -5.60
N SER A 74 -4.86 3.10 -5.47
CA SER A 74 -4.31 4.38 -5.91
C SER A 74 -4.35 4.51 -7.44
N GLU A 75 -4.07 3.42 -8.17
CA GLU A 75 -4.23 3.39 -9.62
C GLU A 75 -5.70 3.57 -10.03
N THR A 76 -6.61 2.86 -9.37
CA THR A 76 -8.06 2.96 -9.65
C THR A 76 -8.59 4.39 -9.42
N GLN A 77 -8.16 5.03 -8.32
CA GLN A 77 -8.53 6.42 -8.02
C GLN A 77 -7.94 7.40 -9.05
N SER A 78 -6.70 7.17 -9.48
CA SER A 78 -6.04 8.00 -10.50
C SER A 78 -6.73 7.86 -11.86
N PHE A 79 -7.08 6.63 -12.25
CA PHE A 79 -7.85 6.35 -13.46
C PHE A 79 -9.24 7.02 -13.41
N ASN A 80 -9.99 6.84 -12.33
CA ASN A 80 -11.32 7.46 -12.18
C ASN A 80 -11.28 8.99 -12.13
N LYS A 81 -10.18 9.61 -11.69
CA LYS A 81 -9.99 11.06 -11.75
C LYS A 81 -9.77 11.54 -13.18
N ASN A 82 -9.05 10.76 -13.98
CA ASN A 82 -8.71 11.09 -15.36
C ASN A 82 -9.81 10.73 -16.37
N ASN A 83 -10.75 9.87 -15.99
CA ASN A 83 -11.85 9.39 -16.85
C ASN A 83 -13.23 9.96 -16.47
N ARG A 84 -13.27 11.16 -15.85
CA ARG A 84 -14.53 11.85 -15.49
C ARG A 84 -15.25 12.50 -16.67
N TYR A 85 -15.27 11.90 -17.86
CA TYR A 85 -16.17 12.29 -18.97
C TYR A 85 -16.32 11.14 -19.96
N ILE A 86 -17.26 10.23 -19.69
CA ILE A 86 -17.97 9.50 -20.75
C ILE A 86 -19.37 9.18 -20.21
N GLU A 87 -20.28 10.14 -20.41
CA GLU A 87 -21.72 9.88 -20.56
C GLU A 87 -22.01 9.61 -22.05
#